data_AF-A0A6L8N6F7-F1
#
_entry.id   AF-A0A6L8N6F7-F1
#
_cell.length_a   1.000
_cell.length_b   1.000
_cell.length_c   1.000
_cell.angle_alpha   90.00
_cell.angle_beta   90.00
_cell.angle_gamma   90.00
#
_symmetry.space_group_name_H-M   'P 1'
#
loop_
_entity.id
_entity.type
_entity.pdbx_description
1 polymer ?
#
loop_
_entity_poly.entity_id
_entity_poly.type
_entity_poly.pdbx_seq_one_letter_code
_entity_poly.pdbx_strand_id
1 'polypeptide(L)'
;AAALTPGDVTDIVLGCTHYELVADRISAAVGRPVVLHGSAGAVAAQTLRRIGATDAPGAVPAGPPAVVLSGRAADTLPREALEYAEARLLFAAVPTR
;
A
#
# COMPACT_ATOMS: atom_id res chain seq x y z
N ALA A 1 2.06 -4.96 20.30
CA ALA A 1 2.84 -3.84 19.75
C ALA A 1 2.26 -2.50 20.18
N ALA A 2 1.04 -2.14 19.77
CA ALA A 2 0.43 -0.84 20.09
C ALA A 2 0.38 -0.51 21.60
N ALA A 3 0.04 -1.48 22.46
CA ALA A 3 0.05 -1.29 23.93
C ALA A 3 1.44 -1.02 24.53
N LEU A 4 2.52 -1.27 23.77
CA LEU A 4 3.89 -0.98 24.18
C LEU A 4 4.42 0.33 23.59
N THR A 5 3.63 1.03 22.77
CA THR A 5 4.01 2.31 22.17
C THR A 5 4.12 3.36 23.29
N PRO A 6 5.29 4.00 23.47
CA PRO A 6 5.46 5.05 24.48
C PRO A 6 4.43 6.17 24.32
N GLY A 7 4.02 6.78 25.44
CA GLY A 7 2.95 7.78 25.46
C GLY A 7 3.31 9.10 24.77
N ASP A 8 4.60 9.38 24.62
CA ASP A 8 5.16 10.59 24.00
C ASP A 8 5.36 10.47 22.47
N VAL A 9 5.14 9.29 21.88
CA VAL A 9 5.22 9.10 20.42
C VAL A 9 4.11 9.90 19.72
N THR A 10 4.46 10.80 18.81
CA THR A 10 3.48 11.56 18.02
C THR A 10 3.27 10.98 16.62
N ASP A 11 4.24 10.20 16.14
CA ASP A 11 4.35 9.76 14.75
C ASP A 11 4.77 8.28 14.68
N ILE A 12 4.14 7.52 13.79
CA ILE A 12 4.45 6.09 13.58
C ILE A 12 4.70 5.85 12.10
N VAL A 13 5.85 5.25 11.78
CA VAL A 13 6.16 4.80 10.42
C VAL A 13 5.61 3.40 10.21
N LEU A 14 4.80 3.22 9.17
CA LEU A 14 4.27 1.93 8.73
C LEU A 14 5.33 1.20 7.88
N GLY A 15 6.40 0.74 8.54
CA GLY A 15 7.62 0.24 7.90
C GLY A 15 7.55 -1.14 7.24
N CYS A 16 6.37 -1.72 7.06
CA CYS A 16 6.16 -2.98 6.36
C CYS A 16 5.05 -2.79 5.33
N THR A 17 5.18 -3.43 4.18
CA THR A 17 4.23 -3.33 3.06
C THR A 17 2.78 -3.63 3.46
N HIS A 18 2.56 -4.45 4.49
CA HIS A 18 1.23 -4.84 4.94
C HIS A 18 0.58 -3.84 5.92
N TYR A 19 1.36 -2.96 6.55
CA TYR A 19 0.85 -2.14 7.64
C TYR A 19 -0.10 -1.04 7.16
N GLU A 20 0.12 -0.52 5.96
CA GLU A 20 -0.81 0.45 5.33
C GLU A 20 -2.20 -0.15 5.08
N LEU A 21 -2.27 -1.46 4.78
CA LEU A 21 -3.53 -2.17 4.56
C LEU A 21 -4.39 -2.30 5.83
N VAL A 22 -3.80 -2.05 7.00
CA VAL A 22 -4.46 -2.17 8.31
C VAL A 22 -4.26 -0.93 9.18
N ALA A 23 -3.97 0.23 8.56
CA ALA A 23 -3.68 1.48 9.25
C ALA A 23 -4.77 1.86 10.28
N ASP A 24 -6.05 1.69 9.93
CA ASP A 24 -7.18 1.95 10.83
C ASP A 24 -7.14 1.07 12.08
N ARG A 25 -6.79 -0.21 11.92
CA ARG A 25 -6.67 -1.16 13.05
C ARG A 25 -5.48 -0.79 13.94
N ILE A 26 -4.39 -0.31 13.36
CA ILE A 26 -3.21 0.19 14.09
C ILE A 26 -3.59 1.42 14.91
N SER A 27 -4.23 2.42 14.30
CA SER A 27 -4.70 3.63 14.99
C SER A 27 -5.66 3.31 16.14
N ALA A 28 -6.62 2.41 15.91
CA ALA A 28 -7.56 1.97 16.94
C ALA A 28 -6.84 1.27 18.11
N ALA A 29 -5.83 0.44 17.82
CA ALA A 29 -5.06 -0.26 18.84
C ALA A 29 -4.14 0.66 19.64
N VAL A 30 -3.65 1.75 19.04
CA VAL A 30 -2.86 2.79 19.72
C VAL A 30 -3.77 3.63 20.64
N GLY A 31 -5.04 3.81 20.28
CA GLY A 31 -6.07 4.38 21.17
C GLY A 31 -5.91 5.86 21.48
N ARG A 32 -5.00 6.57 20.78
CA ARG A 32 -4.77 8.00 20.88
C ARG A 32 -4.34 8.59 19.53
N PRO A 33 -4.48 9.92 19.33
CA PRO A 33 -4.05 10.56 18.09
C PRO A 33 -2.54 10.37 17.86
N VAL A 34 -2.19 9.85 16.68
CA VAL A 34 -0.83 9.74 16.15
C VAL A 34 -0.86 9.95 14.65
N VAL A 35 0.21 10.50 14.07
CA VAL A 35 0.36 10.61 12.62
C VAL A 35 0.93 9.30 12.09
N LEU A 36 0.26 8.69 11.12
CA LEU A 36 0.76 7.49 10.45
C LEU A 36 1.47 7.86 9.15
N HIS A 37 2.72 7.44 9.02
CA HIS A 37 3.54 7.64 7.82
C HIS A 37 3.59 6.34 7.01
N GLY A 38 2.84 6.32 5.91
CA GLY A 38 2.82 5.21 4.94
C GLY A 38 4.06 5.18 4.03
N SER A 39 4.44 3.98 3.60
CA SER A 39 5.58 3.75 2.72
C SER A 39 5.24 3.94 1.24
N ALA A 40 4.02 3.59 0.80
CA ALA A 40 3.63 3.55 -0.60
C ALA A 40 3.74 4.93 -1.27
N GLY A 41 3.12 5.95 -0.66
CA GLY A 41 3.18 7.32 -1.16
C GLY A 41 4.61 7.90 -1.15
N ALA A 42 5.37 7.63 -0.09
CA ALA A 42 6.76 8.08 0.04
C ALA A 42 7.66 7.49 -1.06
N VAL A 43 7.51 6.19 -1.34
CA VAL A 43 8.25 5.48 -2.39
C VAL A 43 7.84 5.98 -3.78
N ALA A 44 6.55 6.18 -4.04
CA ALA A 44 6.07 6.72 -5.31
C ALA A 44 6.65 8.12 -5.59
N ALA A 45 6.57 9.03 -4.61
CA ALA A 45 7.12 10.38 -4.73
C ALA A 45 8.64 10.36 -4.94
N GLN A 46 9.36 9.49 -4.23
CA GLN A 46 10.80 9.34 -4.40
C GLN A 46 11.18 8.76 -5.77
N THR A 47 10.37 7.86 -6.30
CA THR A 47 10.58 7.28 -7.63
C THR A 47 10.45 8.36 -8.70
N LEU A 48 9.38 9.15 -8.67
CA LEU A 48 9.16 10.27 -9.59
C LEU A 48 10.34 11.24 -9.59
N ARG A 49 10.79 11.67 -8.40
CA ARG A 49 11.98 12.54 -8.25
C ARG A 49 13.23 11.93 -8.89
N ARG A 50 13.48 10.63 -8.68
CA ARG A 50 14.69 9.96 -9.19
C ARG A 50 14.70 9.78 -10.70
N ILE A 51 13.53 9.61 -11.32
CA ILE A 51 13.42 9.46 -12.77
C ILE A 51 13.23 10.80 -13.50
N GLY A 52 13.20 11.93 -12.77
CA GLY A 52 12.97 13.25 -13.35
C GLY A 52 11.54 13.46 -13.88
N ALA A 53 10.56 12.73 -13.33
CA ALA A 53 9.15 12.86 -13.67
C ALA A 53 8.40 13.64 -12.58
N THR A 54 7.30 14.27 -12.99
CA THR A 54 6.30 14.82 -12.08
C THR A 54 5.09 13.91 -12.01
N ASP A 55 4.29 14.08 -10.98
CA ASP A 55 2.95 13.51 -10.96
C ASP A 55 2.13 14.03 -12.15
N ALA A 56 1.35 13.14 -12.75
CA ALA A 56 0.47 13.45 -13.88
C ALA A 56 -0.95 12.94 -13.60
N PRO A 57 -1.71 13.63 -12.72
CA PRO A 57 -3.10 13.30 -12.47
C PRO A 57 -3.89 13.36 -13.78
N GLY A 58 -4.46 12.23 -14.21
CA GLY A 58 -5.19 12.12 -15.48
C GLY A 58 -4.39 11.53 -16.65
N ALA A 59 -3.14 11.10 -16.44
CA ALA A 59 -2.43 10.30 -17.43
C ALA A 59 -3.23 9.03 -17.78
N VAL A 60 -3.28 8.69 -19.07
CA VAL A 60 -3.92 7.46 -19.52
C VAL A 60 -3.09 6.27 -19.03
N PRO A 61 -3.68 5.29 -18.32
CA PRO A 61 -2.96 4.10 -17.90
C PRO A 61 -2.38 3.36 -19.12
N ALA A 62 -1.12 2.93 -19.01
CA ALA A 62 -0.44 2.19 -20.09
C ALA A 62 -1.04 0.79 -20.35
N GLY A 63 -1.89 0.30 -19.45
CA GLY A 63 -2.50 -1.02 -19.49
C GLY A 63 -2.55 -1.64 -18.09
N PRO A 64 -3.09 -2.87 -17.96
CA PRO A 64 -3.07 -3.60 -16.70
C PRO A 64 -1.63 -3.97 -16.30
N PRO A 65 -1.27 -3.94 -15.01
CA PRO A 65 0.03 -4.43 -14.56
C PRO A 65 0.12 -5.96 -14.74
N ALA A 66 1.29 -6.43 -15.18
CA ALA A 66 1.62 -7.85 -15.13
C ALA A 66 2.08 -8.23 -13.71
N VAL A 67 1.53 -9.30 -13.14
CA VAL A 67 1.93 -9.81 -11.83
C VAL A 67 2.75 -11.09 -12.00
N VAL A 68 3.89 -11.17 -11.31
CA VAL A 68 4.76 -12.35 -11.31
C VAL A 68 4.88 -12.86 -9.88
N LEU A 69 4.41 -14.08 -9.62
CA LEU A 69 4.46 -14.74 -8.32
C LEU A 69 5.51 -15.86 -8.36
N SER A 70 6.53 -15.74 -7.49
CA SER A 70 7.64 -16.71 -7.42
C SER A 70 8.30 -16.98 -8.78
N GLY A 71 8.45 -15.94 -9.60
CA GLY A 71 9.07 -16.01 -10.93
C GLY A 71 8.15 -16.49 -12.07
N ARG A 72 6.86 -16.76 -11.81
CA ARG A 72 5.88 -17.16 -12.84
C ARG A 72 4.85 -16.08 -13.05
N ALA A 73 4.51 -15.79 -14.30
CA ALA A 73 3.38 -14.93 -14.62
C ALA A 73 2.12 -15.47 -13.94
N ALA A 74 1.38 -14.59 -13.27
CA ALA A 74 0.15 -14.91 -12.59
C ALA A 74 -1.02 -14.43 -13.45
N ASP A 75 -1.79 -15.38 -13.96
CA ASP A 75 -3.02 -15.09 -14.70
C ASP A 75 -4.18 -14.72 -13.75
N THR A 76 -4.03 -15.04 -12.46
CA THR A 76 -5.00 -14.77 -11.39
C THR A 76 -4.29 -14.46 -10.08
N LEU A 77 -4.93 -13.71 -9.19
CA LEU A 77 -4.43 -13.49 -7.83
C LEU A 77 -5.32 -14.22 -6.81
N PRO A 78 -4.79 -14.50 -5.60
CA PRO A 78 -5.55 -15.16 -4.52
C PRO A 78 -6.80 -14.37 -4.12
N ARG A 79 -7.89 -15.07 -3.83
CA ARG A 79 -9.18 -14.44 -3.48
C ARG A 79 -9.09 -13.59 -2.22
N GLU A 80 -8.24 -13.96 -1.27
CA GLU A 80 -7.99 -13.25 -0.02
C GLU A 80 -7.47 -11.82 -0.27
N ALA A 81 -6.80 -11.59 -1.41
CA ALA A 81 -6.37 -10.24 -1.77
C ALA A 81 -7.58 -9.30 -1.93
N LEU A 82 -8.76 -9.79 -2.34
CA LEU A 82 -9.98 -8.98 -2.51
C LEU A 82 -10.51 -8.38 -1.21
N GLU A 83 -10.01 -8.81 -0.04
CA GLU A 83 -10.33 -8.17 1.24
C GLU A 83 -9.81 -6.72 1.27
N TYR A 84 -8.74 -6.43 0.53
CA TYR A 84 -8.09 -5.12 0.48
C TYR A 84 -8.57 -4.28 -0.71
N ALA A 85 -8.79 -2.98 -0.48
CA ALA A 85 -9.28 -2.07 -1.53
C ALA A 85 -8.26 -1.91 -2.66
N GLU A 86 -6.98 -1.90 -2.31
CA GLU A 86 -5.83 -1.77 -3.18
C GLU A 86 -5.77 -2.92 -4.19
N ALA A 87 -6.01 -4.15 -3.73
CA ALA A 87 -6.03 -5.30 -4.62
C ALA A 87 -7.22 -5.24 -5.58
N ARG A 88 -8.40 -4.76 -5.15
CA ARG A 88 -9.56 -4.61 -6.05
C ARG A 88 -9.27 -3.68 -7.22
N LEU A 89 -8.44 -2.65 -7.03
CA LEU A 89 -7.94 -1.79 -8.12
C LEU A 89 -7.03 -2.56 -9.09
N LEU A 90 -6.17 -3.45 -8.57
CA LEU A 90 -5.33 -4.34 -9.38
C LEU A 90 -6.15 -5.40 -10.15
N PHE A 91 -7.19 -5.98 -9.54
CA PHE A 91 -8.06 -6.99 -10.17
C PHE A 91 -9.00 -6.43 -11.23
N ALA A 92 -9.36 -5.14 -11.17
CA ALA A 92 -10.02 -4.50 -12.31
C ALA A 92 -9.19 -4.59 -13.60
N ALA A 93 -7.89 -4.87 -13.48
CA ALA A 93 -6.94 -5.07 -14.56
C ALA A 93 -6.54 -6.55 -14.80
N VAL A 94 -6.76 -7.48 -13.86
CA VAL A 94 -6.31 -8.89 -13.93
C VAL A 94 -7.42 -9.84 -13.44
N PRO A 95 -7.75 -10.95 -14.15
CA PRO A 95 -8.81 -11.89 -13.73
C PRO A 95 -8.60 -12.54 -12.35
N THR A 96 -9.68 -13.02 -11.72
CA THR A 96 -9.67 -13.76 -10.42
C THR A 96 -9.82 -15.28 -10.61
N ARG A 97 -9.27 -16.09 -9.70
CA ARG A 97 -9.53 -17.54 -9.60
C ARG A 97 -10.46 -17.90 -8.46
#